data_AF-A0A968A1N5-F1
#
_entry.id   AF-A0A968A1N5-F1
#
_cell.length_a   1.000
_cell.length_b   1.000
_cell.length_c   1.000
_cell.angle_alpha   90.00
_cell.angle_beta   90.00
_cell.angle_gamma   90.00
#
_symmetry.space_group_name_H-M   'P 1'
#
loop_
_entity.id
_entity.type
_entity.pdbx_description
1 polymer ?
#
loop_
_entity_poly.entity_id
_entity_poly.type
_entity_poly.pdbx_seq_one_letter_code
_entity_poly.pdbx_strand_id
1 'polypeptide(L)'
;MPSLRDKMSSWNVGARLTGIALLLLLLLMLITTFVVSNEPEPFTVRAEQRGEGTIVGTASVNTAITVGDTLLEKTGGYLSNDIMPPFVFLDDMPNWEFGALVALRDFSAALRNHYARSQSQSVEDADLARAEPQFNFQNDSWGLPASESEYRDGLAYLRSYRSRLLDDNEADAQFFARADNLTAWLQVVEKRLGSLSQRLSASVGQERYD
;
A
#
# COMPACT_ATOMS: atom_id res chain seq x y z
N MET A 1 23.84 -43.76 -22.22
CA MET A 1 22.60 -42.99 -21.98
C MET A 1 22.44 -42.01 -23.13
N PRO A 2 21.29 -41.95 -23.83
CA PRO A 2 21.09 -40.99 -24.92
C PRO A 2 21.18 -39.56 -24.40
N SER A 3 21.85 -38.69 -25.15
CA SER A 3 22.01 -37.28 -24.77
C SER A 3 20.68 -36.53 -24.88
N LEU A 4 20.53 -35.41 -24.16
CA LEU A 4 19.34 -34.54 -24.27
C LEU A 4 19.07 -34.11 -25.72
N ARG A 5 20.14 -33.92 -26.49
CA ARG A 5 20.09 -33.60 -27.92
C ARG A 5 19.49 -34.74 -28.76
N ASP A 6 19.84 -36.00 -28.46
CA ASP A 6 19.30 -37.17 -29.17
C ASP A 6 17.79 -37.35 -28.90
N LYS A 7 17.36 -37.11 -27.65
CA LYS A 7 15.94 -37.15 -27.29
C LYS A 7 15.11 -36.01 -27.88
N MET A 8 15.68 -34.81 -28.04
CA MET A 8 14.99 -33.70 -28.71
C MET A 8 14.89 -33.91 -30.23
N SER A 9 15.81 -34.69 -30.82
CA SER A 9 15.80 -34.99 -32.25
C SER A 9 14.65 -35.91 -32.69
N SER A 10 14.10 -36.73 -31.78
CA SER A 10 12.97 -37.63 -32.07
C SER A 10 11.60 -36.95 -32.00
N TRP A 11 11.54 -35.68 -31.59
CA TRP A 11 10.30 -34.92 -31.49
C TRP A 11 9.89 -34.32 -32.84
N ASN A 12 8.59 -34.40 -33.15
CA ASN A 12 8.00 -33.70 -34.30
C ASN A 12 8.16 -32.17 -34.13
N VAL A 13 8.24 -31.44 -35.25
CA VAL A 13 8.49 -29.98 -35.27
C VAL A 13 7.55 -29.21 -34.34
N GLY A 14 6.27 -29.61 -34.27
CA GLY A 14 5.29 -29.00 -33.37
C GLY A 14 5.67 -29.10 -31.89
N ALA A 15 6.17 -30.25 -31.42
CA ALA A 15 6.57 -30.43 -30.02
C ALA A 15 7.79 -29.57 -29.66
N ARG A 16 8.73 -29.36 -30.60
CA ARG A 16 9.87 -28.45 -30.40
C ARG A 16 9.42 -27.00 -30.30
N LEU A 17 8.51 -26.56 -31.17
CA LEU A 17 7.95 -25.20 -31.14
C LEU A 17 7.20 -24.93 -29.84
N THR A 18 6.36 -25.86 -29.37
CA THR A 18 5.66 -25.74 -28.09
C THR A 18 6.65 -25.66 -26.92
N GLY A 19 7.70 -26.48 -26.92
CA GLY A 19 8.75 -26.42 -25.90
C GLY A 19 9.47 -25.06 -25.86
N ILE A 20 9.80 -24.50 -27.02
CA ILE A 20 10.42 -23.16 -27.11
C ILE A 20 9.44 -22.09 -26.60
N ALA A 21 8.16 -22.14 -27.01
CA ALA A 21 7.16 -21.19 -26.56
C ALA A 21 6.96 -21.20 -25.04
N LEU A 22 6.89 -22.40 -24.43
CA LEU A 22 6.81 -22.56 -22.98
C LEU A 22 8.04 -21.99 -22.27
N LEU A 23 9.24 -22.26 -22.82
CA LEU A 23 10.48 -21.73 -22.24
C LEU A 23 10.54 -20.19 -22.31
N LEU A 24 10.09 -19.61 -23.43
CA LEU A 24 9.99 -18.15 -23.57
C LEU A 24 8.96 -17.55 -22.61
N LEU A 25 7.81 -18.22 -22.42
CA LEU A 25 6.80 -17.79 -21.46
C LEU A 25 7.33 -17.83 -20.02
N LEU A 26 8.03 -18.91 -19.64
CA LEU A 26 8.65 -19.01 -18.31
C LEU A 26 9.73 -17.96 -18.10
N LEU A 27 10.54 -17.68 -19.12
CA LEU A 27 11.54 -16.63 -19.07
C LEU A 27 10.90 -15.26 -18.91
N LEU A 28 9.81 -14.99 -19.63
CA LEU A 28 9.04 -13.75 -19.50
C LEU A 28 8.46 -13.61 -18.09
N MET A 29 7.85 -14.66 -17.54
CA MET A 29 7.32 -14.69 -16.18
C MET A 29 8.42 -14.39 -15.15
N LEU A 30 9.59 -15.02 -15.30
CA LEU A 30 10.73 -14.80 -14.42
C LEU A 30 11.20 -13.34 -14.46
N ILE A 31 11.36 -12.77 -15.66
CA ILE A 31 11.75 -11.36 -15.82
C ILE A 31 10.72 -10.45 -15.17
N THR A 32 9.42 -10.67 -15.42
CA THR A 32 8.35 -9.88 -14.82
C THR A 32 8.40 -9.94 -13.30
N THR A 33 8.55 -11.13 -12.70
CA THR A 33 8.72 -11.30 -11.24
C THR A 33 9.86 -10.44 -10.71
N PHE A 34 11.04 -10.49 -11.33
CA PHE A 34 12.18 -9.67 -10.88
C PHE A 34 11.94 -8.17 -11.02
N VAL A 35 11.20 -7.73 -12.04
CA VAL A 35 10.91 -6.31 -12.27
C VAL A 35 9.90 -5.78 -11.24
N VAL A 36 8.84 -6.52 -10.96
CA VAL A 36 7.75 -6.07 -10.07
C VAL A 36 8.02 -6.29 -8.59
N SER A 37 8.98 -7.14 -8.23
CA SER A 37 9.38 -7.34 -6.82
C SER A 37 10.35 -6.28 -6.29
N ASN A 38 10.70 -5.26 -7.07
CA ASN A 38 11.58 -4.19 -6.58
C ASN A 38 10.83 -3.25 -5.63
N GLU A 39 11.42 -3.01 -4.47
CA GLU A 39 10.90 -2.04 -3.50
C GLU A 39 10.84 -0.63 -4.11
N PRO A 40 9.76 0.14 -3.87
CA PRO A 40 9.67 1.52 -4.33
C PRO A 40 10.77 2.42 -3.75
N GLU A 41 11.12 3.47 -4.50
CA GLU A 41 12.15 4.42 -4.05
C GLU A 41 11.71 5.20 -2.80
N PRO A 42 12.65 5.52 -1.89
CA PRO A 42 12.35 6.36 -0.74
C PRO A 42 12.01 7.78 -1.19
N PHE A 43 11.04 8.39 -0.52
CA PHE A 43 10.63 9.77 -0.79
C PHE A 43 10.91 10.70 0.39
N THR A 44 11.04 12.00 0.08
CA THR A 44 11.21 13.03 1.10
C THR A 44 9.86 13.57 1.55
N VAL A 45 9.65 13.68 2.87
CA VAL A 45 8.47 14.34 3.43
C VAL A 45 8.54 15.85 3.15
N ARG A 46 7.46 16.42 2.62
CA ARG A 46 7.37 17.85 2.28
C ARG A 46 6.09 18.46 2.84
N ALA A 47 6.25 19.57 3.52
CA ALA A 47 5.15 20.41 3.98
C ALA A 47 4.91 21.55 2.98
N GLU A 48 3.66 21.92 2.79
CA GLU A 48 3.30 23.07 1.96
C GLU A 48 3.58 24.36 2.74
N GLN A 49 3.98 25.41 2.02
CA GLN A 49 4.30 26.72 2.58
C GLN A 49 3.25 27.74 2.15
N ARG A 50 2.92 28.67 3.05
CA ARG A 50 2.16 29.88 2.76
C ARG A 50 2.98 31.08 3.23
N GLY A 51 3.51 31.83 2.27
CA GLY A 51 4.52 32.85 2.56
C GLY A 51 5.77 32.21 3.18
N GLU A 52 6.16 32.69 4.36
CA GLU A 52 7.30 32.16 5.12
C GLU A 52 6.92 31.04 6.11
N GLY A 53 5.63 30.76 6.27
CA GLY A 53 5.11 29.80 7.24
C GLY A 53 4.73 28.46 6.62
N THR A 54 4.97 27.37 7.36
CA THR A 54 4.52 26.03 6.98
C THR A 54 3.06 25.82 7.37
N ILE A 55 2.26 25.28 6.47
CA ILE A 55 0.86 24.93 6.73
C ILE A 55 0.82 23.62 7.53
N VAL A 56 0.30 23.69 8.75
CA VAL A 56 0.26 22.57 9.70
C VAL A 56 -0.52 21.39 9.11
N GLY A 57 -0.03 20.17 9.32
CA GLY A 57 -0.68 18.93 8.87
C GLY A 57 -0.40 18.54 7.42
N THR A 58 -0.02 19.48 6.55
CA THR A 58 0.21 19.20 5.12
C THR A 58 1.31 18.19 4.89
N ALA A 59 2.38 18.19 5.69
CA ALA A 59 3.43 17.17 5.64
C ALA A 59 2.88 15.76 5.86
N SER A 60 2.01 15.57 6.86
CA SER A 60 1.43 14.28 7.21
C SER A 60 0.43 13.81 6.15
N VAL A 61 -0.44 14.72 5.68
CA VAL A 61 -1.44 14.42 4.64
C VAL A 61 -0.75 14.13 3.29
N ASN A 62 0.25 14.91 2.91
CA ASN A 62 1.06 14.65 1.71
C ASN A 62 1.76 13.30 1.81
N THR A 63 2.31 12.95 2.97
CA THR A 63 2.95 11.64 3.18
C THR A 63 1.94 10.50 2.98
N ALA A 64 0.73 10.62 3.54
CA ALA A 64 -0.31 9.61 3.36
C ALA A 64 -0.73 9.47 1.89
N ILE A 65 -0.87 10.60 1.17
CA ILE A 65 -1.16 10.60 -0.28
C ILE A 65 -0.02 9.92 -1.04
N THR A 66 1.24 10.28 -0.77
CA THR A 66 2.40 9.66 -1.42
C THR A 66 2.49 8.16 -1.15
N VAL A 67 2.18 7.70 0.07
CA VAL A 67 2.14 6.27 0.39
C VAL A 67 1.06 5.56 -0.43
N GLY A 68 -0.14 6.13 -0.52
CA GLY A 68 -1.22 5.53 -1.32
C GLY A 68 -0.94 5.57 -2.83
N ASP A 69 -0.34 6.65 -3.33
CA ASP A 69 0.07 6.75 -4.74
C ASP A 69 1.16 5.73 -5.05
N THR A 70 2.19 5.63 -4.20
CA THR A 70 3.25 4.63 -4.35
C THR A 70 2.70 3.21 -4.29
N LEU A 71 1.75 2.94 -3.38
CA LEU A 71 1.07 1.64 -3.28
C LEU A 71 0.39 1.23 -4.59
N LEU A 72 -0.25 2.18 -5.28
CA LEU A 72 -1.03 1.91 -6.49
C LEU A 72 -0.23 2.02 -7.80
N GLU A 73 0.81 2.85 -7.80
CA GLU A 73 1.55 3.25 -9.02
C GLU A 73 2.97 2.69 -9.09
N LYS A 74 3.45 1.99 -8.06
CA LYS A 74 4.73 1.27 -8.11
C LYS A 74 4.81 0.33 -9.31
N THR A 75 6.02 -0.09 -9.65
CA THR A 75 6.28 -1.03 -10.75
C THR A 75 5.38 -2.27 -10.64
N GLY A 76 4.56 -2.51 -11.66
CA GLY A 76 3.60 -3.62 -11.70
C GLY A 76 2.17 -3.23 -11.25
N GLY A 77 1.95 -2.04 -10.70
CA GLY A 77 0.66 -1.64 -10.13
C GLY A 77 0.42 -2.29 -8.77
N TYR A 78 -0.84 -2.39 -8.36
CA TYR A 78 -1.24 -3.08 -7.13
C TYR A 78 -1.44 -4.57 -7.42
N LEU A 79 -0.68 -5.44 -6.74
CA LEU A 79 -0.56 -6.86 -7.10
C LEU A 79 -1.33 -7.77 -6.14
N SER A 80 -1.71 -7.31 -4.95
CA SER A 80 -2.35 -8.14 -3.92
C SER A 80 -3.69 -8.74 -4.34
N ASN A 81 -4.37 -8.16 -5.34
CA ASN A 81 -5.59 -8.69 -5.92
C ASN A 81 -5.39 -9.38 -7.29
N ASP A 82 -4.15 -9.50 -7.79
CA ASP A 82 -3.91 -10.15 -9.07
C ASP A 82 -4.10 -11.67 -9.01
N ILE A 83 -4.85 -12.22 -9.97
CA ILE A 83 -5.16 -13.66 -10.06
C ILE A 83 -4.39 -14.41 -11.14
N MET A 84 -3.52 -13.72 -11.89
CA MET A 84 -2.78 -14.30 -13.02
C MET A 84 -1.30 -14.56 -12.68
N PRO A 85 -0.69 -15.65 -13.18
CA PRO A 85 0.76 -15.81 -13.15
C PRO A 85 1.49 -14.67 -13.90
N PRO A 86 2.66 -14.21 -13.40
CA PRO A 86 3.42 -14.75 -12.27
C PRO A 86 3.01 -14.18 -10.89
N PHE A 87 2.08 -13.24 -10.83
CA PHE A 87 1.78 -12.45 -9.63
C PHE A 87 1.27 -13.30 -8.45
N VAL A 88 0.49 -14.34 -8.73
CA VAL A 88 0.00 -15.29 -7.72
C VAL A 88 1.11 -16.07 -7.00
N PHE A 89 2.35 -16.05 -7.51
CA PHE A 89 3.50 -16.71 -6.89
C PHE A 89 4.37 -15.75 -6.09
N LEU A 90 4.06 -14.45 -6.09
CA LEU A 90 4.81 -13.44 -5.33
C LEU A 90 4.33 -13.42 -3.88
N ASP A 91 5.28 -13.29 -2.96
CA ASP A 91 5.02 -13.15 -1.53
C ASP A 91 5.48 -11.79 -1.01
N ASP A 92 6.70 -11.37 -1.33
CA ASP A 92 7.30 -10.16 -0.77
C ASP A 92 6.50 -8.89 -1.08
N MET A 93 6.21 -8.65 -2.37
CA MET A 93 5.54 -7.42 -2.79
C MET A 93 4.09 -7.33 -2.26
N PRO A 94 3.23 -8.37 -2.34
CA PRO A 94 1.92 -8.34 -1.70
C PRO A 94 1.97 -8.13 -0.17
N ASN A 95 2.97 -8.68 0.53
CA ASN A 95 3.14 -8.43 1.96
C ASN A 95 3.57 -6.98 2.25
N TRP A 96 4.46 -6.40 1.43
CA TRP A 96 4.82 -4.99 1.50
C TRP A 96 3.59 -4.09 1.28
N GLU A 97 2.78 -4.39 0.25
CA GLU A 97 1.54 -3.65 -0.06
C GLU A 97 0.57 -3.67 1.12
N PHE A 98 0.37 -4.83 1.74
CA PHE A 98 -0.48 -4.95 2.91
C PHE A 98 0.03 -4.10 4.08
N GLY A 99 1.35 -4.06 4.30
CA GLY A 99 1.96 -3.21 5.31
C GLY A 99 1.71 -1.72 5.07
N ALA A 100 1.96 -1.25 3.86
CA ALA A 100 1.70 0.14 3.45
C ALA A 100 0.22 0.51 3.56
N LEU A 101 -0.67 -0.38 3.12
CA LEU A 101 -2.11 -0.20 3.21
C LEU A 101 -2.60 -0.12 4.66
N VAL A 102 -2.08 -0.96 5.56
CA VAL A 102 -2.42 -0.89 7.00
C VAL A 102 -1.96 0.43 7.60
N ALA A 103 -0.76 0.90 7.26
CA ALA A 103 -0.28 2.21 7.71
C ALA A 103 -1.20 3.35 7.23
N LEU A 104 -1.65 3.29 5.97
CA LEU A 104 -2.59 4.26 5.39
C LEU A 104 -3.97 4.21 6.08
N ARG A 105 -4.50 3.02 6.35
CA ARG A 105 -5.76 2.81 7.11
C ARG A 105 -5.69 3.41 8.50
N ASP A 106 -4.64 3.07 9.25
CA ASP A 106 -4.47 3.51 10.63
C ASP A 106 -4.29 5.04 10.70
N PHE A 107 -3.50 5.61 9.78
CA PHE A 107 -3.34 7.05 9.71
C PHE A 107 -4.63 7.75 9.27
N SER A 108 -5.36 7.23 8.27
CA SER A 108 -6.64 7.82 7.83
C SER A 108 -7.68 7.81 8.96
N ALA A 109 -7.73 6.74 9.75
CA ALA A 109 -8.59 6.66 10.93
C ALA A 109 -8.19 7.68 12.00
N ALA A 110 -6.89 7.81 12.30
CA ALA A 110 -6.40 8.82 13.23
C ALA A 110 -6.64 10.26 12.72
N LEU A 111 -6.50 10.48 11.41
CA LEU A 111 -6.76 11.76 10.76
C LEU A 111 -8.23 12.17 10.94
N ARG A 112 -9.16 11.27 10.60
CA ARG A 112 -10.60 11.50 10.79
C ARG A 112 -10.99 11.69 12.24
N ASN A 113 -10.51 10.83 13.14
CA ASN A 113 -11.00 10.76 14.52
C ASN A 113 -10.31 11.75 15.47
N HIS A 114 -9.09 12.19 15.16
CA HIS A 114 -8.28 12.99 16.07
C HIS A 114 -7.72 14.26 15.42
N TYR A 115 -6.99 14.15 14.30
CA TYR A 115 -6.27 15.30 13.76
C TYR A 115 -7.16 16.31 13.05
N ALA A 116 -8.27 15.92 12.44
CA ALA A 116 -9.17 16.84 11.76
C ALA A 116 -10.32 17.37 12.63
N ARG A 117 -10.36 16.99 13.91
CA ARG A 117 -11.45 17.34 14.83
C ARG A 117 -10.95 18.14 16.02
N SER A 118 -11.68 19.20 16.35
CA SER A 118 -11.50 19.91 17.61
C SER A 118 -12.09 19.08 18.76
N GLN A 119 -11.43 19.08 19.92
CA GLN A 119 -11.85 18.34 21.12
C GLN A 119 -13.29 18.65 21.57
N SER A 120 -13.80 19.85 21.29
CA SER A 120 -15.14 20.31 21.70
C SER A 120 -16.22 20.11 20.61
N GLN A 121 -15.84 19.68 19.41
CA GLN A 121 -16.74 19.53 18.28
C GLN A 121 -16.89 18.07 17.86
N SER A 122 -18.13 17.60 17.74
CA SER A 122 -18.43 16.24 17.31
C SER A 122 -18.52 16.09 15.79
N VAL A 123 -18.39 17.17 15.00
CA VAL A 123 -18.52 17.12 13.54
C VAL A 123 -17.24 16.55 12.93
N GLU A 124 -17.39 15.55 12.06
CA GLU A 124 -16.29 14.96 11.29
C GLU A 124 -16.14 15.68 9.96
N ASP A 125 -14.92 15.76 9.43
CA ASP A 125 -14.70 16.24 8.06
C ASP A 125 -15.35 15.27 7.06
N ALA A 126 -16.15 15.81 6.15
CA ALA A 126 -16.97 15.02 5.24
C ALA A 126 -16.15 14.18 4.24
N ASP A 127 -14.97 14.64 3.83
CA ASP A 127 -14.11 13.88 2.93
C ASP A 127 -13.36 12.80 3.68
N LEU A 128 -12.85 13.10 4.88
CA LEU A 128 -12.18 12.09 5.69
C LEU A 128 -13.13 10.96 6.13
N ALA A 129 -14.40 11.29 6.39
CA ALA A 129 -15.47 10.32 6.64
C ALA A 129 -15.75 9.40 5.43
N ARG A 130 -15.44 9.86 4.21
CA ARG A 130 -15.53 9.03 3.00
C ARG A 130 -14.23 8.33 2.68
N ALA A 131 -13.08 8.93 2.96
CA ALA A 131 -11.76 8.38 2.66
C ALA A 131 -11.43 7.15 3.50
N GLU A 132 -11.71 7.17 4.79
CA GLU A 132 -11.32 6.07 5.70
C GLU A 132 -12.00 4.72 5.36
N PRO A 133 -13.32 4.65 5.07
CA PRO A 133 -13.95 3.41 4.63
C PRO A 133 -13.33 2.83 3.35
N GLN A 134 -12.94 3.70 2.41
CA GLN A 134 -12.34 3.33 1.14
C GLN A 134 -11.01 2.58 1.34
N PHE A 135 -10.15 3.08 2.22
CA PHE A 135 -8.92 2.36 2.56
C PHE A 135 -9.18 1.07 3.33
N ASN A 136 -10.28 0.97 4.08
CA ASN A 136 -10.66 -0.25 4.81
C ASN A 136 -11.35 -1.31 3.94
N PHE A 137 -11.55 -1.06 2.66
CA PHE A 137 -12.02 -2.07 1.71
C PHE A 137 -11.01 -3.24 1.59
N GLN A 138 -11.51 -4.43 1.29
CA GLN A 138 -10.71 -5.66 1.20
C GLN A 138 -9.50 -5.50 0.27
N ASN A 139 -8.37 -6.13 0.59
CA ASN A 139 -7.10 -5.92 -0.11
C ASN A 139 -6.93 -6.79 -1.36
N ASP A 140 -7.80 -7.76 -1.56
CA ASP A 140 -7.71 -8.86 -2.54
C ASP A 140 -8.87 -8.88 -3.55
N SER A 141 -9.69 -7.82 -3.58
CA SER A 141 -10.78 -7.71 -4.56
C SER A 141 -10.27 -7.42 -5.96
N TRP A 142 -10.32 -8.42 -6.84
CA TRP A 142 -10.10 -8.25 -8.29
C TRP A 142 -11.39 -7.91 -9.06
N GLY A 143 -12.55 -8.13 -8.43
CA GLY A 143 -13.87 -8.00 -9.03
C GLY A 143 -14.42 -6.56 -8.99
N LEU A 144 -15.76 -6.41 -9.01
CA LEU A 144 -16.41 -5.09 -8.87
C LEU A 144 -16.99 -4.93 -7.44
N PRO A 145 -16.57 -3.91 -6.67
CA PRO A 145 -15.48 -2.98 -6.97
C PRO A 145 -14.09 -3.62 -6.77
N ALA A 146 -13.13 -3.15 -7.56
CA ALA A 146 -11.73 -3.58 -7.46
C ALA A 146 -11.06 -2.78 -6.35
N SER A 147 -10.14 -3.40 -5.60
CA SER A 147 -9.45 -2.75 -4.48
C SER A 147 -8.79 -1.44 -4.88
N GLU A 148 -8.16 -1.38 -6.05
CA GLU A 148 -7.49 -0.17 -6.52
C GLU A 148 -8.47 0.98 -6.76
N SER A 149 -9.70 0.68 -7.20
CA SER A 149 -10.71 1.71 -7.45
C SER A 149 -11.10 2.40 -6.15
N GLU A 150 -11.41 1.61 -5.12
CA GLU A 150 -11.76 2.13 -3.79
C GLU A 150 -10.59 2.92 -3.21
N TYR A 151 -9.35 2.44 -3.33
CA TYR A 151 -8.18 3.17 -2.82
C TYR A 151 -7.92 4.48 -3.58
N ARG A 152 -8.15 4.52 -4.91
CA ARG A 152 -8.09 5.77 -5.68
C ARG A 152 -9.15 6.77 -5.23
N ASP A 153 -10.36 6.31 -4.95
CA ASP A 153 -11.43 7.16 -4.41
C ASP A 153 -11.07 7.70 -3.02
N GLY A 154 -10.52 6.85 -2.15
CA GLY A 154 -9.99 7.27 -0.85
C GLY A 154 -8.92 8.36 -0.98
N LEU A 155 -8.00 8.22 -1.92
CA LEU A 155 -6.97 9.22 -2.21
C LEU A 155 -7.54 10.51 -2.80
N ALA A 156 -8.59 10.43 -3.62
CA ALA A 156 -9.28 11.61 -4.14
C ALA A 156 -9.89 12.44 -2.99
N TYR A 157 -10.53 11.79 -2.02
CA TYR A 157 -11.05 12.46 -0.81
C TYR A 157 -9.92 13.04 0.05
N LEU A 158 -8.81 12.32 0.26
CA LEU A 158 -7.65 12.87 0.98
C LEU A 158 -7.06 14.10 0.29
N ARG A 159 -6.95 14.09 -1.05
CA ARG A 159 -6.48 15.25 -1.83
C ARG A 159 -7.44 16.43 -1.73
N SER A 160 -8.75 16.17 -1.71
CA SER A 160 -9.77 17.20 -1.51
C SER A 160 -9.66 17.83 -0.11
N TYR A 161 -9.55 17.03 0.95
CA TYR A 161 -9.25 17.52 2.30
C TYR A 161 -7.95 18.33 2.34
N ARG A 162 -6.87 17.82 1.73
CA ARG A 162 -5.61 18.57 1.60
C ARG A 162 -5.82 19.90 0.90
N SER A 163 -6.53 19.94 -0.22
CA SER A 163 -6.79 21.18 -0.95
C SER A 163 -7.48 22.22 -0.08
N ARG A 164 -8.41 21.81 0.78
CA ARG A 164 -9.05 22.71 1.76
C ARG A 164 -8.11 23.18 2.85
N LEU A 165 -7.19 22.33 3.33
CA LEU A 165 -6.11 22.77 4.23
C LEU A 165 -5.20 23.84 3.60
N LEU A 166 -5.07 23.84 2.27
CA LEU A 166 -4.30 24.83 1.53
C LEU A 166 -5.06 26.11 1.21
N ASP A 167 -6.35 26.17 1.50
CA ASP A 167 -7.15 27.40 1.36
C ASP A 167 -6.92 28.35 2.56
N ASP A 168 -7.17 29.65 2.35
CA ASP A 168 -7.14 30.67 3.39
C ASP A 168 -8.39 30.63 4.29
N ASN A 169 -9.36 29.77 3.98
CA ASN A 169 -10.57 29.58 4.78
C ASN A 169 -10.43 28.45 5.81
N GLU A 170 -9.99 28.78 7.03
CA GLU A 170 -9.89 27.83 8.14
C GLU A 170 -11.23 27.20 8.57
N ALA A 171 -12.39 27.73 8.14
CA ALA A 171 -13.68 27.11 8.44
C ALA A 171 -13.92 25.80 7.67
N ASP A 172 -13.16 25.56 6.59
CA ASP A 172 -13.43 24.48 5.64
C ASP A 172 -12.68 23.18 5.96
N ALA A 173 -11.46 23.27 6.48
CA ALA A 173 -10.69 22.13 6.98
C ALA A 173 -9.61 22.59 7.96
N GLN A 174 -9.38 21.82 9.03
CA GLN A 174 -8.32 22.10 10.01
C GLN A 174 -7.53 20.84 10.35
N PHE A 175 -6.27 21.04 10.75
CA PHE A 175 -5.41 20.00 11.31
C PHE A 175 -4.90 20.42 12.70
N PHE A 176 -5.31 19.69 13.73
CA PHE A 176 -4.96 19.93 15.12
C PHE A 176 -3.70 19.14 15.51
N ALA A 177 -2.53 19.79 15.40
CA ALA A 177 -1.21 19.24 15.77
C ALA A 177 -0.99 19.22 17.30
N ARG A 178 -1.82 18.45 18.00
CA ARG A 178 -1.83 18.35 19.46
C ARG A 178 -1.15 17.06 19.92
N ALA A 179 -0.52 17.11 21.09
CA ALA A 179 0.23 15.97 21.63
C ALA A 179 -0.65 14.75 21.96
N ASP A 180 -1.90 14.98 22.38
CA ASP A 180 -2.87 13.91 22.64
C ASP A 180 -3.28 13.20 21.33
N ASN A 181 -3.51 13.96 20.26
CA ASN A 181 -3.78 13.41 18.92
C ASN A 181 -2.59 12.56 18.43
N LEU A 182 -1.35 13.05 18.61
CA LEU A 182 -0.15 12.31 18.28
C LEU A 182 -0.02 11.02 19.09
N THR A 183 -0.27 11.11 20.40
CA THR A 183 -0.24 9.95 21.31
C THR A 183 -1.24 8.89 20.89
N ALA A 184 -2.48 9.30 20.54
CA ALA A 184 -3.52 8.37 20.10
C ALA A 184 -3.11 7.58 18.84
N TRP A 185 -2.50 8.25 17.86
CA TRP A 185 -1.98 7.57 16.67
C TRP A 185 -0.78 6.66 17.00
N LEU A 186 0.17 7.12 17.82
CA LEU A 186 1.34 6.31 18.21
C LEU A 186 0.94 5.04 18.98
N GLN A 187 -0.12 5.07 19.78
CA GLN A 187 -0.66 3.87 20.44
C GLN A 187 -1.19 2.84 19.43
N VAL A 188 -1.72 3.26 18.29
CA VAL A 188 -2.12 2.34 17.21
C VAL A 188 -0.86 1.71 16.60
N VAL A 189 0.14 2.53 16.27
CA VAL A 189 1.42 2.06 15.72
C VAL A 189 2.11 1.07 16.66
N GLU A 190 2.16 1.37 17.96
CA GLU A 190 2.70 0.49 19.00
C GLU A 190 2.03 -0.89 18.98
N LYS A 191 0.69 -0.93 18.95
CA LYS A 191 -0.07 -2.19 18.89
C LYS A 191 0.23 -2.98 17.60
N ARG A 192 0.37 -2.30 16.45
CA ARG A 192 0.74 -2.95 15.18
C ARG A 192 2.14 -3.57 15.25
N LEU A 193 3.12 -2.82 15.72
CA LEU A 193 4.50 -3.29 15.86
C LEU A 193 4.61 -4.43 16.87
N GLY A 194 3.89 -4.36 17.99
CA GLY A 194 3.80 -5.45 18.97
C GLY A 194 3.25 -6.74 18.36
N SER A 195 2.17 -6.64 17.57
CA SER A 195 1.61 -7.80 16.85
C SER A 195 2.59 -8.39 15.84
N LEU A 196 3.29 -7.54 15.06
CA LEU A 196 4.32 -7.99 14.12
C LEU A 196 5.48 -8.69 14.84
N SER A 197 6.00 -8.10 15.92
CA SER A 197 7.06 -8.69 16.73
C SER A 197 6.68 -10.08 17.26
N GLN A 198 5.43 -10.24 17.72
CA GLN A 198 4.94 -11.54 18.20
C GLN A 198 4.87 -12.58 17.08
N ARG A 199 4.36 -12.20 15.90
CA ARG A 199 4.28 -13.10 14.72
C ARG A 199 5.67 -13.51 14.24
N LEU A 200 6.61 -12.56 14.15
CA LEU A 200 8.00 -12.83 13.77
C LEU A 200 8.69 -13.74 14.78
N SER A 201 8.49 -13.50 16.08
CA SER A 201 9.05 -14.35 17.14
C SER A 201 8.49 -15.76 17.11
N ALA A 202 7.21 -15.94 16.79
CA ALA A 202 6.59 -17.26 16.65
C ALA A 202 7.02 -18.00 15.37
N SER A 203 7.48 -17.28 14.35
CA SER A 203 7.95 -17.86 13.08
C SER A 203 9.33 -18.52 13.20
N VAL A 204 10.15 -18.07 14.15
CA VAL A 204 11.41 -18.72 14.52
C VAL A 204 11.08 -19.76 15.58
N GLY A 205 10.95 -21.04 15.18
CA GLY A 205 10.55 -22.11 16.09
C GLY A 205 11.36 -22.10 17.39
N GLN A 206 10.69 -22.17 18.54
CA GLN A 206 11.39 -22.32 19.80
C GLN A 206 12.07 -23.70 19.83
N GLU A 207 13.40 -23.73 19.86
CA GLU A 207 14.15 -24.94 20.22
C GLU A 207 13.74 -25.33 21.65
N ARG A 208 12.88 -26.35 21.76
CA ARG A 208 12.68 -27.07 23.01
C ARG A 208 13.91 -27.94 23.23
N TYR A 209 14.75 -27.54 24.17
CA TYR A 209 15.72 -28.43 24.77
C TYR A 209 14.95 -29.28 25.80
N ASP A 210 14.64 -30.53 25.43
CA ASP A 210 14.18 -31.56 26.36
C ASP A 210 15.37 -32.17 27.13
#